data_AF-A0A411I637-F1
#
_entry.id   AF-A0A411I637-F1
#
_cell.length_a   1.000
_cell.length_b   1.000
_cell.length_c   1.000
_cell.angle_alpha   90.00
_cell.angle_beta   90.00
_cell.angle_gamma   90.00
#
_symmetry.space_group_name_H-M   'P 1'
#
loop_
_entity.id
_entity.type
_entity.pdbx_description
1 polymer ?
#
loop_
_entity_poly.entity_id
_entity_poly.type
_entity_poly.pdbx_seq_one_letter_code
_entity_poly.pdbx_strand_id
1 'polypeptide(L)' 'PSDAAFVDVIHTDGSNILQLGFGTLQQMGHVDFYPNGGVHQPGCDADFVGKLSHTVWAAVTQLDTLAAEGAV' A
#
# COMPACT_ATOMS: atom_id res chain seq x y z
N PRO A 1 -15.53 3.90 -1.64
CA PRO A 1 -16.80 3.14 -1.85
C PRO A 1 -17.63 3.56 -3.08
N SER A 2 -17.66 4.83 -3.50
CA SER A 2 -18.53 5.31 -4.61
C SER A 2 -18.11 4.89 -6.02
N ASP A 3 -16.90 4.36 -6.19
CA ASP A 3 -16.28 4.17 -7.51
C ASP A 3 -16.86 2.96 -8.27
N ALA A 4 -17.59 2.09 -7.57
CA ALA A 4 -18.31 0.95 -8.15
C ALA A 4 -19.55 0.59 -7.32
N ALA A 5 -20.42 -0.26 -7.88
CA ALA A 5 -21.63 -0.74 -7.19
C ALA A 5 -21.33 -1.50 -5.88
N PHE A 6 -20.17 -2.16 -5.81
CA PHE A 6 -19.64 -2.79 -4.61
C PHE A 6 -18.10 -2.77 -4.69
N VAL A 7 -17.44 -2.61 -3.55
CA VAL A 7 -15.99 -2.51 -3.43
C VAL A 7 -15.62 -3.24 -2.15
N ASP A 8 -14.89 -4.34 -2.27
CA ASP A 8 -14.22 -5.00 -1.16
C ASP A 8 -12.72 -4.65 -1.17
N VAL A 9 -12.16 -4.52 0.03
CA VAL A 9 -10.76 -4.15 0.21
C VAL A 9 -10.11 -5.13 1.16
N ILE A 10 -8.90 -5.57 0.86
CA ILE A 10 -8.10 -6.43 1.74
C ILE A 10 -6.84 -5.66 2.11
N HIS A 11 -6.73 -5.33 3.39
CA HIS A 11 -5.57 -4.62 3.95
C HIS A 11 -4.60 -5.67 4.51
N THR A 12 -3.39 -5.78 3.97
CA THR A 12 -2.38 -6.77 4.41
C THR A 12 -1.07 -6.16 4.90
N ASP A 13 -0.81 -4.90 4.56
CA ASP A 13 0.42 -4.15 4.85
C ASP A 13 0.11 -2.67 5.20
N GLY A 14 -0.93 -2.45 6.01
CA GLY A 14 -1.47 -1.14 6.37
C GLY A 14 -0.68 -0.36 7.43
N SER A 15 0.51 -0.83 7.80
CA SER A 15 1.43 -0.07 8.67
C SER A 15 1.73 1.30 8.08
N ASN A 16 2.11 2.26 8.93
CA ASN A 16 2.54 3.55 8.43
C ASN A 16 3.86 3.44 7.63
N ILE A 17 4.15 4.47 6.85
CA ILE A 17 5.35 4.50 6.00
C ILE A 17 6.66 4.45 6.80
N LEU A 18 6.67 4.91 8.07
CA LEU A 18 7.84 4.80 8.94
C LEU A 18 8.15 3.35 9.33
N GLN A 19 7.15 2.48 9.28
CA GLN A 19 7.28 1.04 9.44
C GLN A 19 7.38 0.30 8.10
N LEU A 20 7.57 1.04 6.99
CA LEU A 20 7.64 0.52 5.63
C LEU A 20 6.37 -0.27 5.23
N GLY A 21 5.20 0.15 5.72
CA GLY A 21 3.92 -0.33 5.20
C GLY A 21 3.51 0.50 3.99
N PHE A 22 3.07 -0.17 2.93
CA PHE A 22 2.66 0.48 1.68
C PHE A 22 1.14 0.59 1.52
N GLY A 23 0.38 -0.12 2.35
CA GLY A 23 -1.08 -0.04 2.40
C GLY A 23 -1.57 1.09 3.32
N THR A 24 -2.88 1.09 3.55
CA THR A 24 -3.55 1.92 4.56
C THR A 24 -4.37 1.02 5.48
N LEU A 25 -4.79 1.52 6.65
CA LEU A 25 -5.85 0.88 7.46
C LEU A 25 -7.18 1.62 7.38
N GLN A 26 -7.21 2.75 6.67
CA GLN A 26 -8.43 3.49 6.42
C GLN A 26 -9.42 2.63 5.64
N GLN A 27 -10.68 2.59 6.08
CA GLN A 27 -11.74 1.93 5.34
C GLN A 27 -12.00 2.66 4.03
N MET A 28 -11.95 1.93 2.92
CA MET A 28 -12.15 2.47 1.57
C MET A 28 -13.24 1.74 0.79
N GLY A 29 -13.67 0.57 1.27
CA GLY A 29 -14.68 -0.27 0.65
C GLY A 29 -16.07 -0.11 1.25
N HIS A 30 -16.98 -0.93 0.73
CA HIS A 30 -18.21 -1.30 1.42
C HIS A 30 -17.92 -2.38 2.47
N VAL A 31 -16.92 -3.22 2.22
CA VAL A 31 -16.39 -4.23 3.14
C VAL A 31 -14.88 -4.18 3.11
N ASP A 32 -14.26 -4.13 4.29
CA ASP A 32 -12.82 -4.06 4.46
C ASP A 32 -12.36 -5.24 5.35
N PHE A 33 -11.47 -6.06 4.81
CA PHE A 33 -10.89 -7.22 5.49
C PHE A 33 -9.49 -6.89 5.98
N TYR A 34 -9.18 -7.34 7.20
CA TYR A 34 -7.90 -7.11 7.86
C TYR A 34 -7.28 -8.43 8.35
N PRO A 35 -6.83 -9.34 7.44
CA PRO A 35 -6.17 -10.57 7.84
C PRO A 35 -4.99 -10.29 8.75
N ASN A 36 -4.90 -10.99 9.89
CA ASN A 36 -3.83 -10.81 10.87
C ASN A 36 -3.69 -9.34 11.33
N GLY A 37 -4.81 -8.62 11.43
CA GLY A 37 -4.84 -7.20 11.80
C GLY A 37 -4.47 -6.24 10.67
N GLY A 38 -4.20 -6.76 9.47
CA GLY A 38 -3.93 -6.01 8.25
C GLY A 38 -2.55 -5.36 8.18
N VAL A 39 -1.61 -5.83 8.99
CA VAL A 39 -0.30 -5.20 9.17
C VAL A 39 0.86 -6.15 8.87
N HIS A 40 0.93 -7.33 9.50
CA HIS A 40 2.00 -8.29 9.29
C HIS A 40 1.41 -9.66 9.01
N GLN A 41 1.75 -10.22 7.84
CA GLN A 41 1.23 -11.51 7.40
C GLN A 41 2.23 -12.64 7.69
N PRO A 42 1.75 -13.81 8.14
CA PRO A 42 2.61 -14.98 8.30
C PRO A 42 3.35 -15.32 6.99
N GLY A 43 4.65 -15.57 7.08
CA GLY A 43 5.50 -15.89 5.92
C GLY A 43 6.09 -14.67 5.19
N CYS A 44 5.70 -13.45 5.57
CA CYS A 44 6.36 -12.22 5.12
C CYS A 44 7.42 -11.80 6.13
N ASP A 45 8.64 -12.34 5.99
CA ASP A 45 9.76 -11.92 6.83
C ASP A 45 10.14 -10.46 6.55
N ALA A 46 10.63 -9.77 7.59
CA ALA A 46 11.14 -8.42 7.48
C ALA A 46 12.49 -8.40 6.74
N ASP A 47 12.47 -8.65 5.43
CA ASP A 47 13.60 -8.36 4.56
C ASP A 47 13.73 -6.84 4.43
N PHE A 48 14.57 -6.26 5.28
CA PHE A 48 14.83 -4.84 5.28
C PHE A 48 15.36 -4.35 3.92
N VAL A 49 16.19 -5.14 3.24
CA VAL A 49 16.75 -4.78 1.93
C VAL A 49 15.67 -4.83 0.87
N GLY A 50 14.83 -5.88 0.88
CA GLY A 50 13.68 -6.01 0.00
C GLY A 50 12.66 -4.89 0.19
N LYS A 51 12.29 -4.56 1.43
CA LYS A 51 11.35 -3.46 1.70
C LYS A 51 11.91 -2.10 1.28
N LEU A 52 13.18 -1.84 1.59
CA LEU A 52 13.82 -0.58 1.24
C LEU A 52 13.98 -0.41 -0.28
N SER A 53 14.33 -1.47 -1.01
CA SER A 53 14.44 -1.43 -2.48
C SER A 53 13.07 -1.13 -3.11
N HIS A 54 12.00 -1.71 -2.60
CA HIS A 54 10.63 -1.39 -2.99
C HIS A 54 10.25 0.06 -2.65
N THR A 55 10.64 0.58 -1.48
CA THR A 55 10.39 1.99 -1.13
C THR A 55 11.10 2.96 -2.08
N VAL A 56 12.38 2.69 -2.38
CA VAL A 56 13.16 3.51 -3.31
C VAL A 56 12.57 3.44 -4.71
N TRP A 57 12.25 2.24 -5.20
CA TRP A 57 11.60 2.07 -6.50
C TRP A 57 10.27 2.82 -6.57
N ALA A 58 9.41 2.67 -5.55
CA ALA A 58 8.12 3.37 -5.49
C ALA A 58 8.29 4.90 -5.54
N ALA A 59 9.25 5.45 -4.78
CA ALA A 59 9.55 6.88 -4.81
C ALA A 59 10.07 7.36 -6.18
N VAL A 60 10.91 6.56 -6.85
CA VAL A 60 11.36 6.84 -8.22
C VAL A 60 10.19 6.82 -9.20
N THR A 61 9.32 5.82 -9.14
CA THR A 61 8.14 5.75 -10.02
C THR A 61 7.14 6.88 -9.78
N GLN A 62 7.00 7.38 -8.54
CA GLN A 62 6.19 8.56 -8.25
C GLN A 62 6.78 9.83 -8.85
N LEU A 63 8.11 9.99 -8.82
CA LEU A 63 8.78 11.10 -9.49
C LEU A 63 8.56 11.05 -11.01
N ASP A 64 8.62 9.85 -11.61
CA ASP A 64 8.35 9.66 -13.04
C ASP A 64 6.88 9.97 -13.39
N THR A 65 5.93 9.57 -12.52
CA THR A 65 4.51 9.84 -12.70
C THR A 65 4.21 11.34 -12.59
N LEU A 66 4.79 12.02 -11.60
CA LEU A 66 4.69 13.48 -11.44
C LEU A 66 5.31 14.23 -12.62
N ALA A 67 6.43 13.74 -13.15
CA ALA A 67 7.06 14.31 -14.33
C ALA A 67 6.20 14.12 -15.60
N ALA A 68 5.48 13.00 -15.70
CA ALA A 68 4.55 12.73 -16.79
C ALA A 68 3.27 13.59 -16.70
N GLU A 69 2.72 13.78 -15.49
CA GLU A 69 1.55 14.64 -15.26
C GLU A 69 1.86 16.13 -15.42
N GLY A 70 3.10 16.56 -15.15
CA GLY A 70 3.57 17.93 -15.41
C GLY A 70 3.89 18.25 -16.88
N ALA A 71 3.79 17.26 -17.77
CA ALA A 71 3.97 17.41 -19.22
C ALA A 71 2.64 17.38 -20.00
N VAL A 72 1.49 17.45 -19.31
CA VAL A 72 0.14 17.59 -19.89
C VAL A 72 -0.40 18.98 -19.62
#